data_AF-A0A433CUG5-F1
#
_entry.id   AF-A0A433CUG5-F1
#
_cell.length_a   1.000
_cell.length_b   1.000
_cell.length_c   1.000
_cell.angle_alpha   90.00
_cell.angle_beta   90.00
_cell.angle_gamma   90.00
#
_symmetry.space_group_name_H-M   'P 1'
#
loop_
_entity.id
_entity.type
_entity.pdbx_description
1 polymer ?
#
loop_
_entity_poly.entity_id
_entity_poly.type
_entity_poly.pdbx_seq_one_letter_code
_entity_poly.pdbx_strand_id
1 'polypeptide(L)'
;MDLSKNPPPNYYDSSLNNEVLSYFANHMLEVHSQTLHDLNRQDDDNYTISCTIFGRCRNRFARVIRNSNAPVSTTLEDSSNKFTFKIGNTSGIRFFKESDYLRPKRPNFFKQSHNLELFEIDDNLPVFWRFILVPARTDEEETFIAFVGFNQKLQPITAWTSNNTSRFIFDPEAILPEPADLKSYNIDDLLADDDLDNISETK
;
A
#
# COMPACT_ATOMS: atom_id res chain seq x y z
N MET A 1 -0.99 17.24 0.85
CA MET A 1 -2.04 16.25 1.19
C MET A 1 -1.63 15.66 2.51
N ASP A 2 -2.48 15.79 3.52
CA ASP A 2 -2.17 15.30 4.86
C ASP A 2 -2.69 13.86 4.97
N LEU A 3 -1.77 12.89 5.06
CA LEU A 3 -2.10 11.47 5.22
C LEU A 3 -2.13 11.05 6.70
N SER A 4 -1.92 11.97 7.64
CA SER A 4 -1.91 11.65 9.08
C SER A 4 -3.23 11.09 9.59
N LYS A 5 -4.34 11.43 8.93
CA LYS A 5 -5.68 10.95 9.25
C LYS A 5 -6.01 9.60 8.62
N ASN A 6 -5.16 9.11 7.72
CA ASN A 6 -5.45 7.90 6.97
C ASN A 6 -4.81 6.68 7.65
N PRO A 7 -5.41 5.50 7.51
CA PRO A 7 -4.89 4.29 8.13
C PRO A 7 -3.51 3.93 7.53
N PRO A 8 -2.57 3.39 8.33
CA PRO A 8 -1.29 2.90 7.83
C PRO A 8 -1.48 1.66 6.93
N PRO A 9 -0.46 1.28 6.12
CA PRO A 9 -0.60 0.16 5.19
C PRO A 9 -1.04 -1.16 5.82
N ASN A 10 -0.62 -1.45 7.06
CA ASN A 10 -0.98 -2.66 7.79
C ASN A 10 -2.46 -2.75 8.19
N TYR A 11 -3.22 -1.65 8.12
CA TYR A 11 -4.68 -1.67 8.26
C TYR A 11 -5.35 -2.40 7.09
N TYR A 12 -4.81 -2.25 5.87
CA TYR A 12 -5.38 -2.83 4.65
C TYR A 12 -4.91 -4.27 4.40
N ASP A 13 -3.69 -4.59 4.83
CA ASP A 13 -3.15 -5.96 4.85
C ASP A 13 -2.11 -6.05 5.97
N SER A 14 -2.37 -6.89 6.97
CA SER A 14 -1.50 -7.04 8.16
C SER A 14 -0.06 -7.46 7.83
N SER A 15 0.17 -8.00 6.64
CA SER A 15 1.51 -8.34 6.12
C SER A 15 2.34 -7.11 5.76
N LEU A 16 1.71 -5.95 5.54
CA LEU A 16 2.35 -4.67 5.22
C LEU A 16 2.79 -3.91 6.48
N ASN A 17 3.40 -4.62 7.42
CA ASN A 17 3.89 -4.05 8.68
C ASN A 17 5.31 -3.46 8.53
N ASN A 18 5.75 -2.71 9.54
CA ASN A 18 7.04 -2.02 9.54
C ASN A 18 8.22 -2.97 9.25
N GLU A 19 8.25 -4.16 9.82
CA GLU A 19 9.35 -5.11 9.62
C GLU A 19 9.48 -5.52 8.15
N VAL A 20 8.35 -5.86 7.52
CA VAL A 20 8.31 -6.29 6.12
C VAL A 20 8.64 -5.13 5.18
N LEU A 21 8.06 -3.95 5.42
CA LEU A 21 8.32 -2.77 4.59
C LEU A 21 9.78 -2.32 4.72
N SER A 22 10.35 -2.32 5.93
CA SER A 22 11.77 -2.06 6.19
C SER A 22 12.67 -3.07 5.51
N TYR A 23 12.32 -4.36 5.49
CA TYR A 23 13.10 -5.40 4.82
C TYR A 23 13.32 -5.08 3.33
N PHE A 24 12.24 -4.77 2.60
CA PHE A 24 12.34 -4.41 1.18
C PHE A 24 12.99 -3.04 0.96
N ALA A 25 12.69 -2.07 1.82
CA ALA A 25 13.29 -0.74 1.75
C ALA A 25 14.82 -0.79 1.90
N ASN A 26 15.33 -1.56 2.86
CA ASN A 26 16.77 -1.71 3.09
C ASN A 26 17.48 -2.29 1.87
N HIS A 27 16.89 -3.29 1.21
CA HIS A 27 17.44 -3.83 -0.05
C HIS A 27 17.52 -2.76 -1.15
N MET A 28 16.53 -1.87 -1.25
CA MET A 28 16.57 -0.78 -2.24
C MET A 28 17.59 0.30 -1.90
N LEU A 29 17.69 0.70 -0.62
CA LEU A 29 18.65 1.70 -0.14
C LEU A 29 20.09 1.19 -0.31
N GLU A 30 20.34 -0.08 0.00
CA GLU A 30 21.65 -0.69 -0.20
C GLU A 30 22.04 -0.73 -1.68
N VAL A 31 21.12 -1.14 -2.57
CA VAL A 31 21.35 -1.09 -4.02
C VAL A 31 21.62 0.32 -4.49
N HIS A 32 20.87 1.30 -4.00
CA HIS A 32 21.07 2.70 -4.35
C HIS A 32 22.47 3.18 -3.97
N SER A 33 22.85 2.98 -2.71
CA SER A 33 24.18 3.37 -2.19
C SER A 33 25.31 2.70 -2.96
N GLN A 34 25.24 1.38 -3.17
CA GLN A 34 26.23 0.63 -3.96
C GLN A 34 26.32 1.14 -5.40
N THR A 35 25.20 1.47 -6.02
CA THR A 35 25.20 1.92 -7.42
C THR A 35 25.80 3.31 -7.57
N LEU A 36 25.53 4.23 -6.65
CA LEU A 36 26.17 5.55 -6.66
C LEU A 36 27.68 5.47 -6.39
N HIS A 37 28.11 4.49 -5.59
CA HIS A 37 29.53 4.22 -5.39
C HIS A 37 30.21 3.66 -6.65
N ASP A 38 29.55 2.72 -7.34
CA ASP A 38 30.10 2.05 -8.52
C ASP A 38 30.10 2.94 -9.78
N LEU A 39 29.05 3.76 -9.95
CA LEU A 39 28.82 4.60 -11.13
C LEU A 39 29.08 6.06 -10.80
N ASN A 40 30.37 6.40 -10.70
CA ASN A 40 30.87 7.74 -10.37
C ASN A 40 31.92 8.25 -11.38
N ARG A 41 31.97 7.66 -12.58
CA ARG A 41 32.93 8.02 -13.62
C ARG A 41 32.38 9.14 -14.50
N GLN A 42 33.24 9.78 -15.28
CA GLN A 42 32.84 10.91 -16.13
C GLN A 42 31.76 10.54 -17.17
N ASP A 43 31.72 9.28 -17.59
CA ASP A 43 30.81 8.78 -18.63
C ASP A 43 29.51 8.20 -18.04
N ASP A 44 29.37 8.22 -16.71
CA ASP A 44 28.12 7.83 -16.03
C ASP A 44 27.15 9.01 -15.98
N ASP A 45 25.89 8.75 -16.34
CA ASP A 45 24.84 9.75 -16.31
C ASP A 45 23.63 9.30 -15.48
N ASN A 46 22.68 10.21 -15.29
CA ASN A 46 21.48 9.92 -14.51
C ASN A 46 20.64 8.77 -15.09
N TYR A 47 20.72 8.53 -16.41
CA TYR A 47 19.99 7.47 -17.08
C TYR A 47 20.63 6.11 -16.78
N THR A 48 21.95 5.95 -16.98
CA THR A 48 22.68 4.71 -16.69
C THR A 48 22.60 4.35 -15.21
N ILE A 49 22.73 5.34 -14.32
CA ILE A 49 22.56 5.17 -12.87
C ILE A 49 21.16 4.66 -12.55
N SER A 50 20.11 5.32 -13.06
CA SER A 50 18.73 4.94 -12.76
C SER A 50 18.35 3.57 -13.32
N CYS A 51 18.82 3.22 -14.52
CA CYS A 51 18.65 1.90 -15.12
C CYS A 51 19.36 0.81 -14.29
N THR A 52 20.56 1.10 -13.80
CA THR A 52 21.34 0.17 -12.98
C THR A 52 20.69 -0.07 -11.62
N ILE A 53 20.22 0.98 -10.94
CA ILE A 53 19.43 0.86 -9.70
C ILE A 53 18.21 -0.03 -9.95
N PHE A 54 17.44 0.24 -11.00
CA PHE A 54 16.26 -0.56 -11.32
C PHE A 54 16.61 -2.05 -11.55
N GLY A 55 17.60 -2.33 -12.40
CA GLY A 55 18.01 -3.70 -12.72
C GLY A 55 18.53 -4.45 -11.50
N ARG A 56 19.33 -3.80 -10.65
CA ARG A 56 19.87 -4.39 -9.41
C ARG A 56 18.77 -4.64 -8.38
N CYS A 57 17.86 -3.70 -8.15
CA CYS A 57 16.69 -3.88 -7.28
C CYS A 57 15.83 -5.05 -7.76
N ARG A 58 15.49 -5.09 -9.05
CA ARG A 58 14.71 -6.15 -9.67
C ARG A 58 15.32 -7.53 -9.42
N ASN A 59 16.61 -7.68 -9.72
CA ASN A 59 17.31 -8.96 -9.58
C ASN A 59 17.45 -9.37 -8.11
N ARG A 60 17.71 -8.40 -7.21
CA ARG A 60 17.81 -8.62 -5.76
C ARG A 60 16.47 -9.05 -5.18
N PHE A 61 15.38 -8.36 -5.51
CA PHE A 61 14.03 -8.72 -5.09
C PHE A 61 13.63 -10.11 -5.61
N ALA A 62 13.85 -10.39 -6.90
CA ALA A 62 13.58 -11.70 -7.47
C ALA A 62 14.33 -12.83 -6.74
N ARG A 63 15.60 -12.59 -6.36
CA ARG A 63 16.41 -13.55 -5.60
C ARG A 63 15.87 -13.75 -4.18
N VAL A 64 15.64 -12.69 -3.42
CA VAL A 64 15.19 -12.83 -2.01
C VAL A 64 13.78 -13.42 -1.90
N ILE A 65 12.91 -13.14 -2.87
CA ILE A 65 11.57 -13.72 -2.94
C ILE A 65 11.65 -15.22 -3.27
N ARG A 66 12.42 -15.61 -4.29
CA ARG A 66 12.57 -17.04 -4.67
C ARG A 66 13.23 -17.89 -3.59
N ASN A 67 14.13 -17.29 -2.82
CA ASN A 67 14.80 -17.96 -1.72
C ASN A 67 13.95 -18.01 -0.43
N SER A 68 12.75 -17.43 -0.44
CA SER A 68 11.86 -17.35 0.73
C SER A 68 12.52 -16.69 1.96
N ASN A 69 13.36 -15.68 1.72
CA ASN A 69 14.08 -14.97 2.78
C ASN A 69 13.28 -13.80 3.39
N ALA A 70 12.08 -13.51 2.89
CA ALA A 70 11.26 -12.42 3.39
C ALA A 70 10.57 -12.80 4.72
N PRO A 71 10.32 -11.85 5.65
CA PRO A 71 9.67 -12.14 6.94
C PRO A 71 8.24 -12.69 6.83
N VAL A 72 7.59 -12.46 5.69
CA VAL A 72 6.23 -12.93 5.39
C VAL A 72 6.18 -13.61 4.04
N SER A 73 5.07 -14.29 3.74
CA SER A 73 4.84 -14.90 2.43
C SER A 73 4.91 -13.86 1.31
N THR A 74 5.82 -14.06 0.37
CA THR A 74 6.01 -13.20 -0.80
C THR A 74 6.14 -14.03 -2.06
N THR A 75 5.51 -13.59 -3.14
CA THR A 75 5.48 -14.33 -4.42
C THR A 75 5.83 -13.40 -5.57
N LEU A 76 6.64 -13.89 -6.50
CA LEU A 76 6.94 -13.16 -7.72
C LEU A 76 5.80 -13.36 -8.72
N GLU A 77 5.20 -12.27 -9.21
CA GLU A 77 4.07 -12.32 -10.15
C GLU A 77 4.53 -12.11 -11.60
N ASP A 78 5.46 -11.17 -11.81
CA ASP A 78 6.06 -10.89 -13.11
C ASP A 78 7.54 -10.58 -12.89
N SER A 79 8.43 -11.34 -13.54
CA SER A 79 9.88 -11.17 -13.43
C SER A 79 10.50 -10.36 -14.58
N SER A 80 9.68 -9.88 -15.53
CA SER A 80 10.11 -9.07 -16.67
C SER A 80 10.46 -7.63 -16.24
N ASN A 81 10.59 -6.72 -17.21
CA ASN A 81 10.79 -5.29 -16.93
C ASN A 81 9.56 -4.61 -16.30
N LYS A 82 8.39 -5.24 -16.31
CA LYS A 82 7.24 -4.75 -15.55
C LYS A 82 7.46 -4.88 -14.04
N PHE A 83 8.15 -5.96 -13.66
CA PHE A 83 8.44 -6.45 -12.32
C PHE A 83 7.34 -6.21 -11.30
N THR A 84 6.55 -7.24 -11.01
CA THR A 84 5.51 -7.20 -9.98
C THR A 84 5.66 -8.37 -9.02
N PHE A 85 5.33 -8.12 -7.77
CA PHE A 85 5.35 -9.14 -6.73
C PHE A 85 4.22 -8.90 -5.73
N LYS A 86 3.96 -9.93 -4.94
CA LYS A 86 2.95 -9.98 -3.90
C LYS A 86 3.63 -10.03 -2.53
N ILE A 87 3.10 -9.27 -1.58
CA ILE A 87 3.40 -9.41 -0.14
C ILE A 87 2.08 -9.75 0.54
N GLY A 88 2.00 -10.89 1.24
CA GLY A 88 0.77 -11.31 1.89
C GLY A 88 -0.39 -11.48 0.91
N ASN A 89 -1.44 -10.68 1.06
CA ASN A 89 -2.59 -10.60 0.16
C ASN A 89 -2.48 -9.47 -0.87
N THR A 90 -1.52 -8.56 -0.70
CA THR A 90 -1.33 -7.39 -1.55
C THR A 90 -0.56 -7.73 -2.82
N SER A 91 -1.28 -7.84 -3.93
CA SER A 91 -0.75 -8.14 -5.27
C SER A 91 -0.32 -6.90 -6.06
N GLY A 92 0.47 -7.08 -7.10
CA GLY A 92 0.79 -6.02 -8.08
C GLY A 92 1.69 -4.92 -7.54
N ILE A 93 2.49 -5.22 -6.50
CA ILE A 93 3.44 -4.28 -5.92
C ILE A 93 4.58 -4.05 -6.92
N ARG A 94 4.92 -2.78 -7.12
CA ARG A 94 6.00 -2.34 -8.01
C ARG A 94 6.91 -1.36 -7.29
N PHE A 95 8.09 -1.13 -7.83
CA PHE A 95 9.01 -0.13 -7.30
C PHE A 95 9.46 0.88 -8.35
N PHE A 96 9.71 2.12 -7.92
CA PHE A 96 10.08 3.24 -8.77
C PHE A 96 11.09 4.16 -8.08
N LYS A 97 11.77 4.99 -8.88
CA LYS A 97 12.47 6.19 -8.41
C LYS A 97 11.62 7.40 -8.79
N GLU A 98 11.24 8.20 -7.80
CA GLU A 98 10.41 9.39 -7.97
C GLU A 98 10.67 10.37 -6.81
N SER A 99 10.79 11.66 -7.12
CA SER A 99 11.13 12.68 -6.12
C SER A 99 9.89 13.18 -5.36
N ASP A 100 8.70 13.08 -5.96
CA ASP A 100 7.42 13.38 -5.32
C ASP A 100 6.61 12.09 -5.21
N TYR A 101 6.76 11.42 -4.07
CA TYR A 101 6.14 10.12 -3.81
C TYR A 101 4.62 10.18 -3.61
N LEU A 102 4.06 11.37 -3.37
CA LEU A 102 2.61 11.57 -3.21
C LEU A 102 1.94 12.02 -4.51
N ARG A 103 2.69 12.65 -5.41
CA ARG A 103 2.20 13.14 -6.71
C ARG A 103 3.16 12.70 -7.83
N PRO A 104 3.30 11.38 -8.05
CA PRO A 104 4.18 10.84 -9.07
C PRO A 104 3.75 11.32 -10.45
N LYS A 105 4.72 11.73 -11.28
CA LYS A 105 4.45 12.27 -12.63
C LYS A 105 4.88 11.32 -13.73
N ARG A 106 5.59 10.25 -13.36
CA ARG A 106 6.20 9.34 -14.33
C ARG A 106 5.15 8.60 -15.19
N PRO A 107 5.35 8.55 -16.52
CA PRO A 107 4.50 7.72 -17.37
C PRO A 107 4.59 6.24 -16.95
N ASN A 108 3.46 5.54 -16.99
CA ASN A 108 3.33 4.13 -16.56
C ASN A 108 3.46 3.85 -15.05
N PHE A 109 3.54 4.87 -14.19
CA PHE A 109 3.53 4.69 -12.73
C PHE A 109 2.25 3.95 -12.26
N PHE A 110 1.10 4.36 -12.81
CA PHE A 110 -0.22 3.79 -12.54
C PHE A 110 -0.66 2.75 -13.57
N LYS A 111 0.27 2.17 -14.35
CA LYS A 111 -0.07 1.10 -15.28
C LYS A 111 -0.47 -0.16 -14.50
N GLN A 112 -1.72 -0.58 -14.68
CA GLN A 112 -2.27 -1.79 -14.06
C GLN A 112 -1.75 -3.06 -14.73
N SER A 113 -1.76 -4.16 -13.98
CA SER A 113 -1.49 -5.50 -14.50
C SER A 113 -2.73 -6.28 -14.90
N HIS A 114 -3.89 -5.94 -14.31
CA HIS A 114 -5.15 -6.65 -14.47
C HIS A 114 -6.29 -5.62 -14.54
N ASN A 115 -7.38 -5.98 -15.22
CA ASN A 115 -8.56 -5.11 -15.34
C ASN A 115 -9.33 -5.10 -14.00
N LEU A 116 -9.32 -3.95 -13.31
CA LEU A 116 -10.14 -3.70 -12.11
C LEU A 116 -11.55 -3.20 -12.45
N GLU A 117 -11.88 -3.07 -13.74
CA GLU A 117 -13.15 -2.50 -14.25
C GLU A 117 -14.41 -3.31 -13.89
N LEU A 118 -14.27 -4.45 -13.22
CA LEU A 118 -15.40 -5.31 -12.84
C LEU A 118 -16.05 -4.92 -11.50
N PHE A 119 -15.43 -4.06 -10.70
CA PHE A 119 -15.93 -3.67 -9.37
C PHE A 119 -16.19 -2.17 -9.28
N GLU A 120 -17.13 -1.78 -8.42
CA GLU A 120 -17.39 -0.37 -8.12
C GLU A 120 -16.15 0.33 -7.57
N ILE A 121 -16.01 1.59 -7.93
CA ILE A 121 -14.86 2.42 -7.54
C ILE A 121 -15.01 2.80 -6.07
N ASP A 122 -14.22 2.17 -5.20
CA ASP A 122 -14.05 2.63 -3.82
C ASP A 122 -12.84 3.58 -3.74
N ASP A 123 -13.12 4.86 -3.49
CA ASP A 123 -12.11 5.90 -3.36
C ASP A 123 -11.25 5.75 -2.10
N ASN A 124 -11.71 4.99 -1.11
CA ASN A 124 -11.04 4.81 0.18
C ASN A 124 -10.12 3.58 0.21
N LEU A 125 -10.12 2.78 -0.87
CA LEU A 125 -9.29 1.58 -0.96
C LEU A 125 -8.06 1.79 -1.85
N PRO A 126 -6.86 1.47 -1.34
CA PRO A 126 -5.65 1.46 -2.16
C PRO A 126 -5.66 0.27 -3.13
N VAL A 127 -5.58 0.57 -4.42
CA VAL A 127 -5.49 -0.42 -5.52
C VAL A 127 -4.10 -0.48 -6.15
N PHE A 128 -3.31 0.59 -6.00
CA PHE A 128 -1.93 0.65 -6.49
C PHE A 128 -0.95 0.71 -5.33
N TRP A 129 -0.08 -0.29 -5.22
CA TRP A 129 0.93 -0.35 -4.18
C TRP A 129 2.33 -0.17 -4.75
N ARG A 130 3.08 0.79 -4.20
CA ARG A 130 4.33 1.27 -4.78
C ARG A 130 5.40 1.48 -3.71
N PHE A 131 6.53 0.80 -3.87
CA PHE A 131 7.79 1.23 -3.26
C PHE A 131 8.41 2.36 -4.10
N ILE A 132 8.80 3.44 -3.46
CA ILE A 132 9.28 4.65 -4.14
C ILE A 132 10.58 5.07 -3.48
N LEU A 133 11.67 4.96 -4.22
CA LEU A 133 12.96 5.52 -3.85
C LEU A 133 12.92 7.03 -4.06
N VAL A 134 12.98 7.77 -2.96
CA VAL A 134 12.98 9.23 -2.92
C VAL A 134 14.42 9.70 -2.67
N PRO A 135 15.14 10.14 -3.72
CA PRO A 135 16.51 10.62 -3.56
C PRO A 135 16.53 11.93 -2.76
N ALA A 136 17.57 12.12 -1.96
CA ALA A 136 17.89 13.39 -1.33
C ALA A 136 18.01 14.51 -2.38
N ARG A 137 17.42 15.68 -2.12
CA ARG A 137 17.53 16.85 -3.01
C ARG A 137 18.63 17.81 -2.59
N THR A 138 19.00 17.77 -1.31
CA THR A 138 20.04 18.58 -0.69
C THR A 138 20.96 17.69 0.13
N ASP A 139 22.13 18.20 0.51
CA ASP A 139 23.09 17.46 1.34
C ASP A 139 22.60 17.25 2.79
N GLU A 140 21.55 17.98 3.19
CA GLU A 140 20.91 17.86 4.50
C GLU A 140 19.79 16.80 4.52
N GLU A 141 19.29 16.42 3.34
CA GLU A 141 18.24 15.41 3.20
C GLU A 141 18.84 14.00 3.09
N GLU A 142 18.16 13.03 3.69
CA GLU A 142 18.50 11.62 3.50
C GLU A 142 17.63 10.99 2.41
N THR A 143 18.25 10.16 1.58
CA THR A 143 17.49 9.30 0.65
C THR A 143 16.70 8.28 1.45
N PHE A 144 15.40 8.14 1.17
CA PHE A 144 14.51 7.21 1.87
C PHE A 144 13.59 6.48 0.89
N ILE A 145 12.90 5.46 1.40
CA ILE A 145 11.88 4.71 0.66
C ILE A 145 10.51 5.08 1.22
N ALA A 146 9.59 5.45 0.34
CA ALA A 146 8.17 5.51 0.66
C ALA A 146 7.46 4.26 0.13
N PHE A 147 6.53 3.70 0.90
CA PHE A 147 5.59 2.70 0.44
C PHE A 147 4.19 3.31 0.45
N VAL A 148 3.58 3.46 -0.73
CA VAL A 148 2.34 4.23 -0.90
C VAL A 148 1.27 3.39 -1.57
N GLY A 149 0.06 3.44 -1.01
CA GLY A 149 -1.16 2.92 -1.59
C GLY A 149 -1.97 4.05 -2.23
N PHE A 150 -2.31 3.92 -3.53
CA PHE A 150 -3.16 4.89 -4.24
C PHE A 150 -4.49 4.25 -4.65
N ASN A 151 -5.57 5.03 -4.61
CA ASN A 151 -6.88 4.62 -5.11
C ASN A 151 -6.96 4.64 -6.65
N GLN A 152 -8.12 4.27 -7.20
CA GLN A 152 -8.35 4.28 -8.66
C GLN A 152 -8.31 5.68 -9.28
N LYS A 153 -8.61 6.73 -8.49
CA LYS A 153 -8.44 8.14 -8.88
C LYS A 153 -6.99 8.64 -8.79
N LEU A 154 -6.04 7.74 -8.54
CA LEU A 154 -4.60 8.02 -8.46
C LEU A 154 -4.22 8.93 -7.28
N GLN A 155 -5.07 8.99 -6.26
CA GLN A 155 -4.82 9.75 -5.04
C GLN A 155 -4.17 8.85 -4.00
N PRO A 156 -3.12 9.33 -3.29
CA PRO A 156 -2.53 8.56 -2.21
C PRO A 156 -3.52 8.45 -1.05
N ILE A 157 -3.75 7.22 -0.59
CA ILE A 157 -4.63 6.90 0.53
C ILE A 157 -3.82 6.55 1.77
N THR A 158 -2.73 5.82 1.62
CA THR A 158 -1.90 5.43 2.75
C THR A 158 -0.43 5.50 2.38
N ALA A 159 0.41 5.81 3.36
CA ALA A 159 1.84 5.87 3.15
C ALA A 159 2.60 5.38 4.40
N TRP A 160 3.77 4.82 4.13
CA TRP A 160 4.80 4.50 5.10
C TRP A 160 6.15 4.98 4.57
N THR A 161 7.06 5.39 5.45
CA THR A 161 8.41 5.85 5.07
C THR A 161 9.48 5.13 5.88
N SER A 162 10.63 4.86 5.25
CA SER A 162 11.75 4.20 5.92
C SER A 162 12.51 5.11 6.88
N ASN A 163 12.46 6.44 6.68
CA ASN A 163 12.96 7.38 7.67
C ASN A 163 11.94 7.50 8.82
N ASN A 164 12.43 7.56 10.06
CA ASN A 164 11.59 7.62 11.27
C ASN A 164 10.74 8.91 11.38
N THR A 165 10.84 9.82 10.40
CA THR A 165 10.22 11.14 10.39
C THR A 165 8.70 11.09 10.14
N SER A 166 8.15 10.00 9.59
CA SER A 166 6.71 9.87 9.32
C SER A 166 6.11 8.61 9.95
N ARG A 167 6.23 8.49 11.28
CA ARG A 167 5.23 7.72 12.02
C ARG A 167 3.95 8.55 12.06
N PHE A 168 3.10 8.39 11.05
CA PHE A 168 1.73 8.89 11.13
C PHE A 168 1.06 8.16 12.29
N ILE A 169 0.82 8.86 13.39
CA ILE A 169 0.04 8.33 14.51
C ILE A 169 -1.40 8.32 14.02
N PHE A 170 -1.80 7.17 13.50
CA PHE A 170 -3.17 6.92 13.11
C PHE A 170 -4.02 6.78 14.37
N ASP A 171 -5.06 7.61 14.47
CA ASP A 171 -6.08 7.51 15.52
C ASP A 171 -7.15 6.49 15.08
N PRO A 172 -7.26 5.34 15.76
CA PRO A 172 -8.28 4.33 15.44
C PRO A 172 -9.71 4.86 15.50
N GLU A 173 -9.97 5.90 16.30
CA GLU A 173 -11.29 6.52 16.43
C GLU A 173 -11.72 7.23 15.13
N ALA A 174 -10.78 7.59 14.25
CA ALA A 174 -11.07 8.30 13.00
C ALA A 174 -11.77 7.46 11.92
N ILE A 175 -11.84 6.13 12.06
CA ILE A 175 -12.56 5.24 11.11
C ILE A 175 -13.84 4.65 11.73
N LEU A 176 -14.11 4.89 13.01
CA LEU A 176 -15.32 4.33 13.62
C LEU A 176 -16.54 4.95 12.93
N PRO A 177 -17.50 4.13 12.44
CA PRO A 177 -18.75 4.68 11.95
C PRO A 177 -19.44 5.42 13.08
N GLU A 178 -20.13 6.52 12.76
CA GLU A 178 -20.98 7.22 13.72
C GLU A 178 -21.89 6.20 14.42
N PRO A 179 -21.97 6.21 15.76
CA PRO A 179 -22.78 5.26 16.48
C PRO A 179 -24.21 5.29 15.95
N ALA A 180 -24.67 4.14 15.46
CA ALA A 180 -26.03 4.03 14.95
C ALA A 180 -26.99 4.13 16.14
N ASP A 181 -27.94 5.06 16.06
CA ASP A 181 -29.08 5.10 16.98
C ASP A 181 -29.89 3.83 16.79
N LEU A 182 -29.73 2.90 17.74
CA LEU A 182 -30.58 1.73 17.84
C LEU A 182 -31.99 2.21 18.20
N LYS A 183 -32.94 2.05 17.27
CA LYS A 183 -34.36 2.20 17.60
C LYS A 183 -34.68 1.22 18.73
N SER A 184 -35.02 1.73 19.90
CA SER A 184 -35.61 0.91 20.94
C SER A 184 -36.98 0.46 20.45
N TYR A 185 -37.11 -0.83 20.16
CA TYR A 185 -38.43 -1.41 19.92
C TYR A 185 -39.11 -1.58 21.27
N ASN A 186 -40.34 -1.07 21.39
CA ASN A 186 -41.17 -1.38 22.53
C ASN A 186 -41.66 -2.82 22.35
N ILE A 187 -41.35 -3.69 23.31
CA ILE A 187 -41.71 -5.11 23.26
C ILE A 187 -43.24 -5.26 23.29
N ASP A 188 -43.95 -4.31 23.89
CA ASP A 188 -45.40 -4.29 23.98
C ASP A 188 -46.08 -4.15 22.60
N ASP A 189 -45.43 -3.49 21.63
CA ASP A 189 -45.96 -3.34 20.26
C ASP A 189 -45.81 -4.63 19.42
N LEU A 190 -44.94 -5.56 19.84
CA LEU A 190 -44.72 -6.86 19.18
C LEU A 190 -45.66 -7.95 19.70
N LEU A 191 -46.32 -7.74 20.83
CA LEU A 191 -47.23 -8.70 21.46
C LEU A 191 -48.70 -8.39 21.18
N ALA A 192 -49.01 -7.30 20.47
CA ALA A 192 -50.37 -6.84 20.21
C ALA A 192 -51.09 -7.59 19.05
N ASP A 193 -50.38 -8.43 18.29
CA ASP A 193 -50.92 -9.11 17.09
C ASP A 193 -51.23 -10.62 17.28
N ASP A 194 -51.01 -11.19 18.47
CA ASP A 194 -51.16 -12.66 18.70
C ASP A 194 -52.49 -13.09 19.35
N ASP A 195 -53.46 -12.20 19.53
CA ASP A 195 -54.75 -12.52 20.18
C ASP A 195 -55.97 -12.36 19.26
N LEU A 196 -56.04 -13.10 18.14
CA LEU A 196 -57.31 -13.36 17.45
C LEU A 196 -57.35 -14.75 16.81
N ASP A 197 -57.47 -15.79 17.64
CA ASP A 197 -58.18 -17.03 17.27
C ASP A 197 -58.88 -17.61 18.50
N ASN A 198 -59.87 -16.87 19.02
CA ASN A 198 -60.77 -17.40 20.04
C ASN A 198 -61.91 -18.15 19.36
N ILE A 199 -61.75 -19.47 19.36
CA ILE A 199 -62.69 -20.51 18.93
C ILE A 199 -64.06 -20.24 19.58
N SER A 200 -65.06 -19.90 18.77
CA SER A 200 -66.46 -19.96 19.20
C SER A 200 -67.09 -21.26 18.71
N GLU A 201 -66.97 -22.30 19.53
CA GLU A 201 -67.97 -23.37 19.57
C GLU A 201 -69.31 -22.76 20.01
N THR A 202 -70.37 -22.89 19.20
CA THR A 202 -71.72 -23.02 19.77
C THR A 202 -72.63 -23.82 18.85
N LYS A 203 -72.88 -25.06 19.29
CA LYS A 203 -74.11 -25.89 19.23
C LYS A 203 -75.12 -25.71 18.10
#